data_AF-G6C1I7-F1
#
_entry.id   AF-G6C1I7-F1
#
_cell.length_a   1.000
_cell.length_b   1.000
_cell.length_c   1.000
_cell.angle_alpha   90.00
_cell.angle_beta   90.00
_cell.angle_gamma   90.00
#
_symmetry.space_group_name_H-M   'P 1'
#
loop_
_entity.id
_entity.type
_entity.pdbx_description
1 polymer ?
#
loop_
_entity_poly.entity_id
_entity_poly.type
_entity_poly.pdbx_seq_one_letter_code
_entity_poly.pdbx_strand_id
1 'polypeptide(L)' 'MGGIDYPKKYKEEIKKASKDWILLFQMDTIESDDYELMFGDCGHIYFWIKKEDLANKNFDNVWLILQCC' A
#
# COMPACT_ATOMS: atom_id res chain seq x y z
N MET A 1 -5.19 20.79 8.41
CA MET A 1 -5.67 19.52 8.99
C MET A 1 -7.14 19.33 8.64
N GLY A 2 -7.44 18.93 7.41
CA GLY A 2 -8.80 18.57 6.99
C GLY A 2 -8.94 17.06 7.04
N GLY A 3 -9.37 16.53 8.18
CA GLY A 3 -9.72 15.11 8.25
C GLY A 3 -10.95 14.88 7.39
N ILE A 4 -10.82 14.12 6.30
CA ILE A 4 -11.97 13.61 5.56
C ILE A 4 -12.76 12.76 6.56
N ASP A 5 -13.97 13.20 6.94
CA ASP A 5 -14.88 12.39 7.74
C ASP A 5 -15.29 11.21 6.86
N TYR A 6 -14.59 10.08 7.02
CA TYR A 6 -14.91 8.84 6.31
C TYR A 6 -16.38 8.52 6.56
N PRO A 7 -17.15 8.10 5.53
CA PRO A 7 -18.55 7.77 5.74
C PRO A 7 -18.65 6.67 6.81
N LYS A 8 -19.10 7.05 8.01
CA LYS A 8 -19.19 6.16 9.20
C LYS A 8 -19.87 4.83 8.88
N LYS A 9 -20.78 4.85 7.89
CA LYS A 9 -21.45 3.71 7.27
C LYS A 9 -20.55 2.51 7.01
N TYR A 10 -19.34 2.69 6.47
CA TYR A 10 -18.52 1.58 5.98
C TYR A 10 -17.39 1.16 6.93
N LYS A 11 -17.27 1.79 8.10
CA LYS A 11 -16.11 1.61 8.98
C LYS A 11 -15.87 0.15 9.38
N GLU A 12 -16.93 -0.55 9.79
CA GLU A 12 -16.83 -1.95 10.21
C GLU A 12 -16.60 -2.91 9.04
N GLU A 13 -17.21 -2.64 7.89
CA GLU A 13 -16.99 -3.42 6.66
C GLU A 13 -15.55 -3.30 6.17
N ILE A 14 -15.01 -2.07 6.11
CA ILE A 14 -13.62 -1.79 5.78
C ILE A 14 -12.68 -2.49 6.77
N LYS A 15 -12.96 -2.40 8.07
CA LYS A 15 -12.14 -3.05 9.12
C LYS A 15 -12.17 -4.57 9.02
N LYS A 16 -13.27 -5.16 8.56
CA LYS A 16 -13.36 -6.60 8.32
C LYS A 16 -12.56 -6.98 7.07
N ALA A 17 -12.78 -6.27 5.96
CA ALA A 17 -12.12 -6.54 4.68
C ALA A 17 -10.60 -6.27 4.71
N SER A 18 -10.15 -5.29 5.50
CA SER A 18 -8.72 -4.96 5.59
C SER A 18 -7.87 -6.11 6.16
N LYS A 19 -8.47 -7.00 6.94
CA LYS A 19 -7.78 -8.17 7.53
C LYS A 19 -7.36 -9.21 6.49
N ASP A 20 -7.93 -9.15 5.29
CA ASP A 20 -7.62 -10.11 4.21
C ASP A 20 -6.40 -9.68 3.39
N TRP A 21 -5.92 -8.44 3.58
CA TRP A 21 -4.77 -7.91 2.88
C TRP A 21 -3.47 -8.15 3.65
N ILE A 22 -2.39 -8.36 2.90
CA ILE A 22 -1.02 -8.50 3.38
C ILE A 22 -0.15 -7.51 2.59
N LEU A 23 0.76 -6.84 3.30
CA LEU A 23 1.83 -6.07 2.66
C LEU A 23 2.85 -7.05 2.10
N LEU A 24 2.91 -7.14 0.77
CA LEU A 24 3.82 -8.03 0.05
C LEU A 24 5.23 -7.45 0.00
N PHE A 25 5.33 -6.15 -0.28
CA PHE A 25 6.60 -5.44 -0.40
C PHE A 25 6.40 -3.96 -0.13
N GLN A 26 7.40 -3.32 0.47
CA GLN A 26 7.49 -1.87 0.58
C GLN A 26 8.90 -1.43 0.22
N MET A 27 8.99 -0.27 -0.44
CA MET A 27 10.27 0.38 -0.73
C MET A 27 10.13 1.87 -0.59
N ASP A 28 11.11 2.43 0.11
CA ASP A 28 11.30 3.86 0.27
C ASP A 28 12.20 4.39 -0.86
N THR A 29 12.40 5.70 -0.88
CA THR A 29 13.50 6.34 -1.58
C THR A 29 14.82 5.70 -1.14
N ILE A 30 15.63 5.30 -2.13
CA ILE A 30 16.98 4.75 -1.90
C ILE A 30 17.97 5.81 -2.36
N GLU A 31 18.85 6.24 -1.46
CA GLU A 31 19.87 7.24 -1.73
C GLU A 31 21.25 6.69 -1.33
N SER A 32 22.24 6.89 -2.21
CA SER A 32 23.67 6.73 -1.95
C SER A 32 24.44 7.87 -2.64
N ASP A 33 25.75 7.95 -2.40
CA ASP A 33 26.58 9.10 -2.81
C ASP A 33 26.45 9.53 -4.29
N ASP A 34 26.19 8.60 -5.20
CA ASP A 34 26.05 8.83 -6.64
C ASP A 34 24.75 8.30 -7.26
N TYR A 35 23.80 7.85 -6.43
CA TYR A 35 22.55 7.23 -6.89
C TYR A 35 21.37 7.60 -6.02
N GLU A 36 20.25 7.91 -6.68
CA GLU A 36 18.98 8.12 -6.02
C GLU A 36 17.85 7.45 -6.82
N LEU A 37 17.02 6.70 -6.11
CA LEU A 37 15.76 6.17 -6.61
C LEU A 37 14.63 6.74 -5.78
N MET A 38 14.01 7.80 -6.27
CA MET A 38 12.87 8.46 -5.63
C MET A 38 11.53 7.94 -6.14
N PHE A 39 10.53 8.00 -5.27
CA PHE A 39 9.13 7.79 -5.63
C PHE A 39 8.31 9.05 -5.30
N GLY A 40 8.12 9.92 -6.29
CA GLY A 40 7.50 11.23 -6.06
C GLY A 40 8.44 12.16 -5.28
N ASP A 41 7.91 12.94 -4.33
CA ASP A 41 8.69 13.76 -3.41
C ASP A 41 8.99 12.97 -2.12
N CYS A 42 10.14 12.29 -2.09
CA CYS A 42 10.58 11.41 -0.99
C CYS A 42 9.51 10.39 -0.53
N GLY A 43 8.76 9.84 -1.48
CA GLY A 43 7.66 8.93 -1.18
C GLY A 43 8.03 7.45 -1.08
N HIS A 44 7.00 6.64 -0.89
CA HIS A 44 7.08 5.20 -0.70
C HIS A 44 6.14 4.47 -1.66
N ILE A 45 6.55 3.29 -2.11
CA ILE A 45 5.68 2.34 -2.79
C ILE A 45 5.32 1.16 -1.90
N TYR A 46 4.08 0.72 -1.98
CA TYR A 46 3.56 -0.45 -1.29
C TYR A 46 2.87 -1.38 -2.28
N PHE A 47 3.23 -2.66 -2.23
CA PHE A 47 2.50 -3.72 -2.92
C PHE A 47 1.67 -4.49 -1.89
N TRP A 48 0.36 -4.51 -2.09
CA TRP A 48 -0.58 -5.23 -1.25
C TRP A 48 -1.21 -6.38 -2.02
N ILE A 49 -1.43 -7.50 -1.34
CA ILE A 49 -2.05 -8.70 -1.92
C ILE A 49 -3.07 -9.29 -0.95
N LYS A 50 -4.12 -9.93 -1.45
CA LYS A 50 -5.03 -10.70 -0.60
C LYS A 50 -4.37 -12.02 -0.17
N LYS A 51 -4.70 -12.47 1.04
CA LYS A 51 -4.23 -13.76 1.61
C LYS A 51 -4.47 -14.95 0.69
N GLU A 52 -5.65 -15.02 0.09
CA GLU A 52 -6.05 -16.10 -0.81
C GLU A 52 -5.23 -16.09 -2.10
N ASP A 53 -5.06 -14.92 -2.72
CA ASP A 53 -4.25 -14.75 -3.93
C ASP A 53 -2.78 -15.14 -3.65
N LEU A 54 -2.22 -14.73 -2.51
CA LEU A 54 -0.88 -15.11 -2.10
C LEU A 54 -0.75 -16.64 -1.89
N ALA A 55 -1.72 -17.27 -1.24
CA ALA A 55 -1.74 -18.71 -1.01
C ALA A 55 -1.78 -19.50 -2.34
N ASN A 56 -2.51 -18.97 -3.33
CA ASN A 56 -2.62 -19.54 -4.67
C ASN A 56 -1.47 -19.13 -5.61
N LYS A 57 -0.50 -18.34 -5.14
CA LYS A 57 0.59 -17.75 -5.95
C LYS A 57 0.07 -16.94 -7.15
N ASN A 58 -1.13 -16.39 -7.04
CA ASN A 58 -1.74 -15.53 -8.04
C ASN A 58 -1.34 -14.08 -7.76
N PHE A 59 -0.45 -13.51 -8.57
CA PHE A 59 0.01 -12.13 -8.40
C PHE A 59 -0.68 -11.14 -9.34
N ASP A 60 -1.67 -11.57 -10.12
CA ASP A 60 -2.39 -10.70 -11.07
C ASP A 60 -3.25 -9.64 -10.35
N ASN A 61 -3.59 -9.89 -9.09
CA ASN A 61 -4.45 -9.03 -8.26
C ASN A 61 -3.68 -8.18 -7.22
N VAL A 62 -2.38 -7.95 -7.44
CA VAL A 62 -1.58 -7.10 -6.54
C VAL A 62 -1.94 -5.63 -6.72
N TRP A 63 -2.04 -4.90 -5.61
CA TRP A 63 -2.34 -3.47 -5.57
C TRP A 63 -1.07 -2.68 -5.27
N LEU A 64 -0.68 -1.82 -6.22
CA LEU A 64 0.41 -0.86 -6.02
C LEU A 64 -0.15 0.47 -5.55
N ILE A 65 0.40 1.00 -4.45
CA ILE A 65 0.09 2.31 -3.91
C ILE A 65 1.38 3.13 -3.85
N LEU A 66 1.35 4.34 -4.39
CA LEU A 66 2.34 5.38 -4.16
C LEU A 66 1.81 6.35 -3.09
N GLN A 67 2.62 6.61 -2.07
CA GLN A 67 2.38 7.66 -1.08
C GLN A 67 3.54 8.67 -1.14
N CYS A 68 3.26 9.94 -1.42
CA CYS A 68 4.23 11.03 -1.41
C CYS A 68 3.63 12.30 -0.78
N CYS A 69 4.48 13.29 -0.48
CA CYS A 69 4.09 14.60 0.05
C CYS A 69 3.18 15.42 -0.89
#